data_AF-A0ABC9QIB7-F1
#
_entry.id   AF-A0ABC9QIB7-F1
#
_cell.length_a   1.000
_cell.length_b   1.000
_cell.length_c   1.000
_cell.angle_alpha   90.00
_cell.angle_beta   90.00
_cell.angle_gamma   90.00
#
_symmetry.space_group_name_H-M   'P 1'
#
loop_
_entity.id
_entity.type
_entity.pdbx_description
1 polymer ?
#
loop_
_entity_poly.entity_id
_entity_poly.type
_entity_poly.pdbx_seq_one_letter_code
_entity_poly.pdbx_strand_id
1 'polypeptide(L)' 'EFDKDIVFVCAGVVHPKAIEYLKGRNLVITQKVLAFPYYINLKDFSYAAVGFSVAHTLSYLATYLSHKNIIFIGQDL' A
#
# COMPACT_ATOMS: atom_id res chain seq x y z
N GLU A 1 13.86 15.80 6.35
CA GLU A 1 12.88 16.90 6.43
C GLU A 1 11.73 16.67 5.47
N PHE A 2 12.02 16.48 4.18
CA PHE A 2 11.04 16.14 3.14
C PHE A 2 10.09 14.97 3.49
N ASP A 3 10.59 13.95 4.18
CA ASP A 3 9.91 12.69 4.46
C ASP A 3 9.36 12.56 5.89
N LYS A 4 9.37 13.65 6.66
CA LYS A 4 9.06 13.63 8.10
C LYS A 4 7.62 13.16 8.41
N ASP A 5 6.67 13.53 7.57
CA ASP A 5 5.23 13.25 7.78
C ASP A 5 4.65 12.31 6.70
N ILE A 6 5.54 11.61 5.97
CA ILE A 6 5.14 10.64 4.96
C ILE A 6 4.94 9.27 5.61
N VAL A 7 3.75 8.69 5.41
CA VAL A 7 3.48 7.28 5.72
C VAL A 7 3.80 6.45 4.47
N PHE A 8 4.78 5.56 4.59
CA PHE A 8 5.12 4.63 3.52
C PHE A 8 4.28 3.37 3.67
N VAL A 9 3.38 3.13 2.72
CA VAL A 9 2.57 1.91 2.67
C VAL A 9 3.17 0.96 1.63
N CYS A 10 3.64 -0.20 2.06
CA CYS A 10 4.26 -1.21 1.18
C CYS A 10 3.52 -2.54 1.26
N ALA A 11 3.42 -3.24 0.14
CA ALA A 11 2.89 -4.60 0.12
C ALA A 11 3.82 -5.56 0.90
N GLY A 12 3.25 -6.58 1.53
CA GLY A 12 4.00 -7.59 2.30
C GLY A 12 4.95 -8.46 1.46
N VAL A 13 4.88 -8.32 0.14
CA VAL A 13 5.80 -8.95 -0.82
C VAL A 13 6.83 -7.98 -1.40
N VAL A 14 6.96 -6.77 -0.82
CA VAL A 14 7.98 -5.81 -1.21
C VAL A 14 9.38 -6.40 -1.00
N HIS A 15 10.35 -6.01 -1.83
CA HIS A 15 11.72 -6.47 -1.71
C HIS A 15 12.32 -6.04 -0.35
N PRO A 16 13.09 -6.90 0.37
CA PRO A 16 13.63 -6.60 1.70
C PRO A 16 14.44 -5.30 1.79
N LYS A 17 15.19 -4.95 0.74
CA LYS A 17 15.92 -3.67 0.64
C LYS A 17 15.02 -2.44 0.83
N ALA A 18 13.76 -2.49 0.41
CA ALA A 18 12.83 -1.37 0.63
C ALA A 18 12.58 -1.15 2.14
N ILE A 19 12.46 -2.23 2.90
CA ILE A 19 12.30 -2.16 4.37
C ILE A 19 13.58 -1.59 5.00
N GLU A 20 14.75 -2.00 4.50
CA GLU A 20 16.05 -1.47 4.96
C GLU A 20 16.16 0.04 4.70
N TYR A 21 15.82 0.51 3.49
CA TYR A 21 15.87 1.92 3.13
C TYR A 21 14.85 2.78 3.91
N LEU A 22 13.72 2.20 4.27
CA LEU A 22 12.66 2.88 5.02
C LEU A 22 12.80 2.67 6.54
N LYS A 23 13.90 2.09 7.01
CA LYS A 23 14.15 1.89 8.43
C LYS A 23 14.21 3.24 9.17
N GLY A 24 13.48 3.34 10.28
CA GLY A 24 13.34 4.58 11.04
C GLY A 24 12.36 5.59 10.43
N ARG A 25 11.66 5.24 9.34
CA ARG A 25 10.54 6.00 8.77
C ARG A 25 9.21 5.41 9.22
N ASN A 26 8.12 6.15 9.01
CA ASN A 26 6.78 5.67 9.30
C ASN A 26 6.34 4.67 8.21
N LEU A 27 6.60 3.39 8.45
CA LEU A 27 6.38 2.30 7.50
C LEU A 27 5.20 1.43 7.95
N VAL A 28 4.23 1.25 7.06
CA VAL A 28 3.12 0.30 7.18
C VAL A 28 3.30 -0.79 6.15
N ILE A 29 3.34 -2.05 6.60
CA ILE A 29 3.31 -3.22 5.72
C ILE A 29 1.87 -3.73 5.66
N THR A 30 1.28 -3.67 4.46
CA THR A 30 -0.06 -4.21 4.20
C THR A 30 0.03 -5.57 3.52
N GLN A 31 -0.95 -6.44 3.74
CA GLN A 31 -0.99 -7.72 3.05
C GLN A 31 -1.33 -7.53 1.57
N LYS A 32 -0.75 -8.35 0.70
CA LYS A 32 -1.18 -8.46 -0.70
C LYS A 32 -2.24 -9.55 -0.78
N VAL A 33 -3.23 -9.40 -1.66
CA VAL A 33 -4.24 -10.43 -1.92
C VAL A 33 -3.56 -11.70 -2.45
N LEU A 34 -3.31 -12.64 -1.54
CA LEU A 34 -2.62 -13.92 -1.76
C LEU A 34 -3.25 -14.99 -0.87
N ALA A 35 -2.96 -16.27 -1.12
CA ALA A 35 -3.56 -17.36 -0.36
C ALA A 35 -3.26 -17.30 1.16
N PHE A 36 -2.07 -16.81 1.55
CA PHE A 36 -1.65 -16.81 2.95
C PHE A 36 -2.53 -15.95 3.87
N PRO A 37 -2.79 -14.64 3.59
CA PRO A 37 -3.73 -13.84 4.38
C PRO A 37 -5.14 -14.44 4.48
N TYR A 38 -5.60 -15.16 3.46
CA TYR A 38 -6.90 -15.83 3.50
C TYR A 38 -6.88 -17.02 4.47
N TYR A 39 -5.81 -17.81 4.43
CA TYR A 39 -5.63 -18.98 5.29
C TYR A 39 -5.62 -18.62 6.78
N ILE A 40 -4.99 -17.50 7.15
CA ILE A 40 -4.91 -17.03 8.54
C ILE A 40 -6.03 -16.02 8.91
N ASN A 41 -7.06 -15.88 8.07
CA ASN A 41 -8.19 -14.97 8.28
C ASN A 41 -7.80 -13.49 8.47
N LEU A 42 -6.76 -13.02 7.78
CA LEU A 42 -6.34 -11.61 7.66
C LEU A 42 -6.68 -11.01 6.29
N LYS A 43 -7.66 -11.59 5.58
CA LYS A 43 -8.06 -11.16 4.23
C LYS A 43 -8.48 -9.69 4.17
N ASP A 44 -9.09 -9.17 5.24
CA ASP A 44 -9.57 -7.78 5.28
C ASP A 44 -8.42 -6.76 5.27
N PHE A 45 -7.24 -7.16 5.75
CA PHE A 45 -6.02 -6.34 5.66
C PHE A 45 -5.32 -6.44 4.30
N SER A 46 -5.82 -7.25 3.37
CA SER A 46 -5.22 -7.44 2.05
C SER A 46 -5.74 -6.44 1.01
N TYR A 47 -6.85 -5.76 1.31
CA TYR A 47 -7.51 -4.87 0.37
C TYR A 47 -6.78 -3.54 0.15
N ALA A 48 -5.87 -3.17 1.06
CA ALA A 48 -5.06 -1.95 0.94
C ALA A 48 -3.88 -2.09 -0.06
N ALA A 49 -3.57 -3.29 -0.57
CA ALA A 49 -2.59 -3.51 -1.65
C ALA A 49 -3.15 -4.39 -2.77
N VAL A 50 -4.24 -3.92 -3.36
CA VAL A 50 -4.94 -4.58 -4.48
C VAL A 50 -4.45 -4.03 -5.82
N GLY A 51 -4.47 -4.88 -6.84
CA GLY A 51 -4.20 -4.51 -8.22
C GLY A 51 -2.80 -4.89 -8.72
N PHE A 52 -2.56 -4.63 -10.00
CA PHE A 52 -1.33 -5.03 -10.69
C PHE A 52 -0.22 -3.98 -10.64
N SER A 53 -0.57 -2.72 -10.34
CA SER A 53 0.38 -1.60 -10.24
C SER A 53 0.14 -0.77 -8.99
N VAL A 54 1.13 0.06 -8.62
CA VAL A 54 1.03 0.99 -7.48
C VAL A 54 -0.13 1.98 -7.66
N ALA A 55 -0.44 2.36 -8.92
CA ALA A 55 -1.57 3.23 -9.23
C ALA A 55 -2.92 2.65 -8.80
N HIS A 56 -3.14 1.36 -9.07
CA HIS A 56 -4.34 0.65 -8.61
C HIS A 56 -4.39 0.62 -7.08
N THR A 57 -3.28 0.29 -6.44
CA THR A 57 -3.19 0.26 -4.98
C THR A 57 -3.56 1.62 -4.37
N LEU A 58 -3.07 2.72 -4.94
CA LEU A 58 -3.40 4.08 -4.49
C LEU A 58 -4.89 4.41 -4.68
N SER A 59 -5.49 4.08 -5.81
CA SER A 59 -6.90 4.38 -6.07
C SER A 59 -7.84 3.59 -5.14
N TYR A 60 -7.54 2.31 -4.90
CA TYR A 60 -8.28 1.49 -3.94
C TYR A 60 -8.08 1.99 -2.51
N LEU A 61 -6.85 2.28 -2.10
CA LEU A 61 -6.57 2.81 -0.76
C LEU A 61 -7.34 4.11 -0.50
N ALA A 62 -7.33 5.04 -1.46
CA ALA A 62 -8.08 6.30 -1.34
C ALA A 62 -9.59 6.06 -1.21
N THR A 63 -10.12 5.08 -1.94
CA THR A 63 -11.53 4.67 -1.85
C THR A 63 -11.88 4.06 -0.49
N TYR A 64 -11.03 3.17 0.05
CA TYR A 64 -11.25 2.55 1.36
C TYR A 64 -11.13 3.54 2.52
N LEU A 65 -10.31 4.59 2.36
CA LEU A 65 -10.25 5.73 3.28
C LEU A 65 -11.43 6.71 3.10
N SER A 66 -12.40 6.39 2.23
CA SER A 66 -13.61 7.19 1.98
C SER A 66 -13.33 8.61 1.49
N HIS A 67 -12.23 8.81 0.74
CA HIS A 67 -11.98 10.08 0.07
C HIS A 67 -13.02 10.31 -1.03
N LYS A 68 -13.76 11.42 -0.93
CA LYS A 68 -14.81 11.78 -1.90
C LYS A 68 -14.26 12.32 -3.22
N ASN A 69 -13.10 12.97 -3.16
CA ASN A 69 -12.45 13.58 -4.31
C ASN A 69 -11.06 12.95 -4.47
N ILE A 70 -10.81 12.31 -5.61
CA ILE A 70 -9.55 11.65 -5.95
C ILE A 70 -9.07 12.26 -7.26
N ILE A 71 -7.87 12.83 -7.26
CA ILE A 71 -7.25 13.45 -8.44
C ILE A 71 -6.07 12.58 -8.87
N PHE A 72 -6.11 12.11 -10.11
CA PHE A 72 -5.00 11.38 -10.71
C PHE A 72 -4.04 12.37 -11.38
N ILE A 73 -2.74 12.20 -11.12
CA ILE A 73 -1.66 12.99 -11.72
C ILE A 73 -0.61 12.01 -12.25
N GLY A 74 -0.21 12.16 -13.52
CA GLY A 74 0.82 11.30 -14.14
C GLY A 74 0.42 9.83 -14.26
N GLN A 75 -0.87 9.54 -14.49
CA GLN A 75 -1.38 8.21 -14.83
C GLN A 75 -1.67 8.18 -16.33
N ASP A 76 -0.71 7.69 -17.12
CA ASP A 76 -0.78 7.70 -18.59
C ASP A 76 -1.37 6.41 -19.18
N LEU A 77 -1.33 5.32 -18.41
CA LEU A 77 -1.88 4.00 -18.76
C LEU A 77 -3.28 3.83 -18.14
#